data_AF-C2BDZ2-F1
#
_entry.id   AF-C2BDZ2-F1
#
_cell.length_a   1.000
_cell.length_b   1.000
_cell.length_c   1.000
_cell.angle_alpha   90.00
_cell.angle_beta   90.00
_cell.angle_gamma   90.00
#
_symmetry.space_group_name_H-M   'P 1'
#
loop_
_entity.id
_entity.type
_entity.pdbx_description
1 polymer ?
#
loop_
_entity_poly.entity_id
_entity_poly.type
_entity_poly.pdbx_seq_one_letter_code
_entity_poly.pdbx_strand_id
1 'polypeptide(L)' 'VIAVGMITEPEQAESILRHRHADAVALARGILYDPRWPWHAAAALRESVVPAPQYLRCEPRDARGVFK' A
#
# COMPACT_ATOMS: atom_id res chain seq x y z
N VAL A 1 -0.03 -14.02 -12.72
CA VAL A 1 -0.82 -12.96 -13.41
C VAL A 1 -0.73 -11.67 -12.59
N ILE A 2 -0.67 -10.51 -13.24
CA ILE A 2 -0.62 -9.19 -12.57
C ILE A 2 -1.89 -8.40 -12.93
N ALA A 3 -2.65 -7.94 -11.93
CA ALA A 3 -3.79 -7.06 -12.13
C ALA A 3 -3.35 -5.60 -12.27
N VAL A 4 -3.96 -4.85 -13.19
CA VAL A 4 -3.63 -3.43 -13.43
C VAL A 4 -4.86 -2.67 -13.91
N GLY A 5 -4.90 -1.37 -13.60
CA GLY A 5 -5.90 -0.44 -14.13
C GLY A 5 -6.96 -0.07 -13.10
N MET A 6 -7.05 1.23 -12.78
CA MET A 6 -8.06 1.80 -11.87
C MET A 6 -8.13 1.12 -10.49
N ILE A 7 -6.97 0.74 -9.95
CA ILE A 7 -6.83 0.29 -8.57
C ILE A 7 -6.27 1.46 -7.77
N THR A 8 -7.05 1.96 -6.81
CA THR A 8 -6.67 3.11 -5.96
C THR A 8 -6.88 2.84 -4.48
N GLU A 9 -7.80 1.96 -4.10
CA GLU A 9 -8.08 1.68 -2.70
C GLU A 9 -7.29 0.46 -2.20
N PRO A 10 -6.68 0.51 -1.00
CA PRO A 10 -5.98 -0.62 -0.41
C PRO A 10 -6.83 -1.89 -0.33
N GLU A 11 -8.10 -1.76 0.05
CA GLU A 11 -9.04 -2.89 0.20
C GLU A 11 -9.36 -3.54 -1.15
N GLN A 12 -9.40 -2.77 -2.23
CA GLN A 12 -9.56 -3.29 -3.59
C GLN A 12 -8.36 -4.14 -3.98
N ALA A 13 -7.14 -3.65 -3.73
CA ALA A 13 -5.91 -4.39 -4.02
C ALA A 13 -5.81 -5.68 -3.19
N GLU A 14 -6.11 -5.60 -1.88
CA GLU A 14 -6.12 -6.75 -0.98
C GLU A 14 -7.16 -7.80 -1.41
N SER A 15 -8.35 -7.36 -1.81
CA SER A 15 -9.40 -8.26 -2.31
C SER A 15 -8.97 -9.02 -3.56
N ILE A 16 -8.29 -8.37 -4.51
CA ILE A 16 -7.76 -9.03 -5.72
C ILE A 16 -6.83 -10.19 -5.36
N LEU A 17 -5.96 -9.99 -4.37
CA LEU A 17 -5.01 -10.99 -3.92
C LEU A 17 -5.70 -12.10 -3.11
N ARG A 18 -6.56 -11.74 -2.15
CA ARG A 18 -7.28 -12.71 -1.30
C ARG A 18 -8.16 -13.67 -2.09
N HIS A 19 -8.81 -13.17 -3.13
CA HIS A 19 -9.66 -13.99 -4.03
C HIS A 19 -8.87 -14.68 -5.13
N ARG A 20 -7.53 -14.57 -5.14
CA ARG A 20 -6.64 -15.19 -6.14
C ARG A 20 -6.96 -14.79 -7.58
N HIS A 21 -7.47 -13.58 -7.79
CA HIS A 21 -7.69 -13.06 -9.14
C HIS A 21 -6.37 -12.68 -9.83
N ALA A 22 -5.34 -12.36 -9.05
CA ALA A 22 -3.98 -12.15 -9.51
C ALA A 22 -2.97 -12.48 -8.39
N ASP A 23 -1.71 -12.64 -8.76
CA ASP A 23 -0.60 -12.88 -7.84
C ASP A 23 0.09 -11.57 -7.42
N ALA A 24 -0.16 -10.49 -8.16
CA ALA A 24 0.35 -9.15 -7.88
C ALA A 24 -0.58 -8.06 -8.44
N VAL A 25 -0.43 -6.85 -7.91
CA VAL A 25 -1.15 -5.65 -8.34
C VAL A 25 -0.15 -4.59 -8.82
N ALA A 26 -0.35 -4.07 -10.02
CA ALA A 26 0.42 -2.96 -10.57
C ALA A 26 -0.38 -1.65 -10.48
N LEU A 27 0.27 -0.61 -9.95
CA LEU A 27 -0.28 0.73 -9.79
C LEU A 27 0.41 1.69 -10.74
N ALA A 28 -0.37 2.58 -11.37
CA ALA A 28 0.13 3.60 -12.30
C ALA A 28 -0.19 5.00 -11.79
N ARG A 29 -1.31 5.59 -12.24
CA ARG A 29 -1.72 6.96 -11.86
C ARG A 29 -1.87 7.15 -10.34
N GLY A 30 -2.28 6.11 -9.61
CA GLY A 30 -2.37 6.15 -8.15
C GLY A 30 -1.03 6.46 -7.48
N ILE A 31 0.07 5.88 -7.98
CA ILE A 31 1.43 6.14 -7.45
C ILE A 31 1.93 7.55 -7.83
N LEU A 32 1.52 8.08 -8.99
CA LEU A 32 1.88 9.45 -9.37
C LEU A 32 1.18 10.50 -8.50
N TYR A 33 -0.09 10.25 -8.16
CA TYR A 33 -0.86 11.14 -7.28
C TYR A 33 -0.42 11.01 -5.82
N ASP A 34 -0.17 9.77 -5.37
CA ASP A 34 0.31 9.44 -4.04
C ASP A 34 1.53 8.51 -4.11
N PRO A 35 2.76 9.03 -4.08
CA PRO A 35 3.96 8.21 -4.12
C PRO A 35 4.18 7.39 -2.84
N ARG A 36 3.42 7.66 -1.78
CA ARG A 36 3.45 6.93 -0.50
C ARG A 36 2.25 5.98 -0.37
N TRP A 37 1.54 5.72 -1.46
CA TRP A 37 0.42 4.79 -1.49
C TRP A 37 0.68 3.47 -0.77
N PRO A 38 1.85 2.79 -0.91
CA PRO A 38 2.09 1.54 -0.19
C PRO A 38 2.11 1.71 1.33
N TRP A 39 2.48 2.88 1.84
CA TRP A 39 2.50 3.18 3.27
C TRP A 39 1.09 3.43 3.80
N HIS A 40 0.29 4.18 3.04
CA HIS A 40 -1.12 4.39 3.35
C HIS A 40 -1.90 3.08 3.27
N ALA A 41 -1.59 2.22 2.30
CA ALA A 41 -2.16 0.88 2.20
C ALA A 41 -1.79 0.00 3.39
N ALA A 42 -0.52 -0.01 3.80
CA ALA A 42 -0.09 -0.72 5.01
C ALA A 42 -0.83 -0.21 6.25
N ALA A 43 -0.95 1.11 6.43
CA ALA A 43 -1.70 1.69 7.55
C ALA A 43 -3.18 1.29 7.53
N ALA A 44 -3.85 1.36 6.37
CA ALA A 44 -5.26 1.00 6.23
C ALA A 44 -5.52 -0.49 6.51
N LEU A 45 -4.63 -1.36 6.02
CA LEU A 45 -4.73 -2.81 6.17
C LEU A 45 -4.15 -3.32 7.51
N ARG A 46 -3.67 -2.42 8.39
CA ARG A 46 -3.01 -2.73 9.66
C ARG A 46 -1.78 -3.64 9.50
N GLU A 47 -1.06 -3.41 8.43
CA GLU A 47 0.18 -4.08 8.07
C GLU A 47 1.38 -3.12 8.21
N SER A 48 2.57 -3.64 7.95
CA SER A 48 3.81 -2.89 8.10
C SER A 48 4.62 -2.84 6.80
N VAL A 49 5.37 -1.77 6.60
CA VAL A 49 6.33 -1.57 5.52
C VAL A 49 7.70 -1.16 6.08
N VAL A 50 8.77 -1.46 5.35
CA VAL A 50 10.12 -1.00 5.68
C VAL A 50 10.42 0.24 4.84
N PRO A 51 10.39 1.46 5.41
CA PRO A 51 10.77 2.66 4.68
C PRO A 51 12.29 2.84 4.66
N ALA A 52 12.77 3.79 3.86
CA ALA A 52 14.15 4.25 4.00
C ALA A 52 14.37 4.87 5.40
N PRO A 53 15.53 4.67 6.05
CA PRO A 53 15.76 5.09 7.45
C PRO A 53 15.47 6.57 7.73
N GLN A 54 15.69 7.43 6.75
CA GLN A 54 15.46 8.87 6.84
C GLN A 54 13.98 9.23 7.08
N TYR A 55 13.05 8.34 6.74
CA TYR A 55 11.62 8.57 6.85
C TYR A 55 10.98 7.99 8.12
N LEU A 56 11.72 7.28 8.97
CA LEU A 56 11.15 6.66 10.18
C LEU A 56 10.45 7.67 11.11
N ARG A 57 10.86 8.94 11.07
CA ARG A 57 10.30 10.02 11.89
C ARG A 57 8.99 10.62 11.37
N CYS A 58 8.56 10.26 10.16
CA CYS A 58 7.30 10.76 9.59
C CYS A 58 6.12 9.80 9.81
N GLU A 59 6.27 8.78 10.65
CA GLU A 59 5.18 7.89 11.01
C GLU A 59 4.05 8.67 11.71
N PRO A 60 2.82 8.65 11.16
CA PRO A 60 1.68 9.29 11.81
C PRO A 60 1.35 8.61 13.14
N ARG A 61 0.97 9.40 14.15
CA ARG A 61 0.60 8.90 15.48
C ARG A 61 -0.50 7.84 15.42
N ASP A 62 -1.49 8.03 14.56
CA ASP A 62 -2.65 7.14 14.45
C ASP A 62 -2.34 5.85 13.65
N ALA A 63 -1.20 5.81 12.95
CA ALA A 63 -0.72 4.65 12.18
C ALA A 63 0.54 4.04 12.80
N ARG A 64 0.75 4.24 14.12
CA ARG A 64 1.97 3.80 14.79
C ARG A 64 2.20 2.29 14.66
N GLY A 65 3.41 1.90 14.26
CA GLY A 65 3.79 0.51 13.97
C GLY A 65 3.69 0.12 12.50
N VAL A 66 3.30 1.05 11.62
CA VAL A 66 3.31 0.83 10.16
C VAL A 66 4.75 0.79 9.63
N PHE A 67 5.68 1.51 10.24
CA PHE A 67 7.10 1.43 9.87
C PHE A 67 7.83 0.42 10.77
N LYS A 68 8.44 -0.59 10.13
CA LYS A 68 9.32 -1.56 10.79
C LYS A 68 10.78 -1.11 10.78
#